data_AF-A0A1M6LY46-F1
#
_entry.id   AF-A0A1M6LY46-F1
#
_cell.length_a   1.000
_cell.length_b   1.000
_cell.length_c   1.000
_cell.angle_alpha   90.00
_cell.angle_beta   90.00
_cell.angle_gamma   90.00
#
_symmetry.space_group_name_H-M   'P 1'
#
loop_
_entity.id
_entity.type
_entity.pdbx_description
1 polymer ?
#
loop_
_entity_poly.entity_id
_entity_poly.type
_entity_poly.pdbx_seq_one_letter_code
_entity_poly.pdbx_strand_id
1 'polypeptide(L)'
;MSQWNIQPAAVGGVLQSVAGHLGEEGSGEGLVGVMESVEEHLMDCGEYAKSGIIGMALGEFAGHYFGIMGDIAGLTMAAVTGASEATTHYMNGNLEMAEESQANAGVIPEPEPPPVYGPNQPV
;
A
#
# COMPACT_ATOMS: atom_id res chain seq x y z
N MET A 1 -12.82 18.95 -26.86
CA MET A 1 -11.75 19.29 -25.91
C MET A 1 -11.87 18.32 -24.76
N SER A 2 -10.78 17.68 -24.32
CA SER A 2 -10.80 16.88 -23.10
C SER A 2 -11.32 17.76 -21.95
N GLN A 3 -12.19 17.25 -21.09
CA GLN A 3 -12.58 18.00 -19.88
C GLN A 3 -11.40 18.17 -18.90
N TRP A 4 -10.30 17.46 -19.14
CA TRP A 4 -9.10 17.53 -18.34
C TRP A 4 -8.31 18.81 -18.63
N ASN A 5 -8.04 19.54 -17.56
CA ASN A 5 -7.15 20.70 -17.53
C ASN A 5 -6.15 20.50 -16.39
N ILE A 6 -5.26 19.53 -16.55
CA ILE A 6 -4.26 19.16 -15.55
C ILE A 6 -2.88 19.66 -15.96
N GLN A 7 -2.06 20.00 -14.96
CA GLN A 7 -0.65 20.34 -15.15
C GLN A 7 0.20 19.12 -14.78
N PRO A 8 0.76 18.36 -15.74
CA PRO A 8 1.43 17.09 -15.44
C PRO A 8 2.57 17.20 -14.42
N ALA A 9 3.34 18.29 -14.49
CA ALA A 9 4.42 18.54 -13.53
C ALA A 9 3.89 18.72 -12.09
N ALA A 10 2.76 19.41 -11.92
CA ALA A 10 2.13 19.58 -10.61
C ALA A 10 1.57 18.26 -10.09
N VAL A 11 0.98 17.44 -10.98
CA VAL A 11 0.51 16.09 -10.61
C VAL A 11 1.68 15.24 -10.14
N GLY A 12 2.82 15.23 -10.86
CA GLY A 12 4.02 14.49 -10.44
C GLY A 12 4.50 14.88 -9.04
N GLY A 13 4.49 16.17 -8.70
CA GLY A 13 4.85 16.63 -7.36
C GLY A 13 3.89 16.13 -6.27
N VAL A 14 2.58 16.12 -6.54
CA VAL A 14 1.58 15.56 -5.60
C VAL A 14 1.78 14.05 -5.43
N LEU A 15 1.97 13.31 -6.52
CA LEU A 15 2.18 11.87 -6.48
C LEU A 15 3.45 11.51 -5.70
N GLN A 16 4.53 12.26 -5.90
CA GLN A 16 5.77 12.06 -5.14
C GLN A 16 5.58 12.37 -3.65
N SER A 17 4.82 13.41 -3.30
CA SER A 17 4.50 13.71 -1.90
C SER A 17 3.66 12.60 -1.25
N VAL A 18 2.67 12.06 -1.96
CA VAL A 18 1.82 10.98 -1.46
C VAL A 18 2.62 9.70 -1.28
N ALA A 19 3.45 9.33 -2.27
CA ALA A 19 4.35 8.19 -2.15
C ALA A 19 5.35 8.37 -0.99
N GLY A 20 5.83 9.60 -0.76
CA GLY A 20 6.70 9.93 0.36
C GLY A 20 6.08 9.67 1.74
N HIS A 21 4.75 9.72 1.88
CA HIS A 21 4.08 9.38 3.14
C HIS A 21 4.13 7.88 3.48
N LEU A 22 4.36 7.00 2.50
CA LEU A 22 4.64 5.59 2.78
C LEU A 22 5.99 5.42 3.49
N GLY A 23 6.95 6.30 3.20
CA GLY A 23 8.31 6.19 3.71
C GLY A 23 9.11 5.11 3.00
N GLU A 24 10.41 5.09 3.27
CA GLU A 24 11.34 4.08 2.80
C GLU A 24 11.74 3.16 3.96
N GLU A 25 11.98 1.88 3.68
CA GLU A 25 12.44 0.90 4.66
C GLU A 25 13.76 1.37 5.32
N GLY A 26 13.81 1.31 6.65
CA GLY A 26 14.98 1.76 7.43
C GLY A 26 15.17 3.28 7.53
N SER A 27 14.27 4.11 6.97
CA SER A 27 14.28 5.57 7.18
C SER A 27 13.76 5.97 8.57
N GLY A 28 12.93 5.11 9.19
CA GLY A 28 12.22 5.43 10.43
C GLY A 28 11.08 6.45 10.25
N GLU A 29 10.82 6.90 9.02
CA GLU A 29 9.77 7.86 8.70
C GLU A 29 8.66 7.20 7.85
N GLY A 30 7.54 7.91 7.70
CA GLY A 30 6.39 7.44 6.94
C GLY A 30 5.68 6.23 7.57
N LEU A 31 4.79 5.62 6.82
CA LEU A 31 4.03 4.45 7.24
C LEU A 31 4.92 3.25 7.56
N VAL A 32 5.97 3.01 6.76
CA VAL A 32 6.92 1.90 6.98
C VAL A 32 7.65 2.05 8.31
N GLY A 33 8.19 3.24 8.62
CA GLY A 33 8.82 3.48 9.92
C GLY A 33 7.85 3.34 11.10
N VAL A 34 6.57 3.71 10.93
CA VAL A 34 5.53 3.49 11.94
C VAL A 34 5.26 1.99 12.14
N MET A 35 5.21 1.19 11.07
CA MET A 35 5.05 -0.26 11.17
C MET A 35 6.21 -0.91 11.94
N GLU A 36 7.46 -0.56 11.60
CA GLU A 36 8.67 -1.04 12.28
C GLU A 36 8.63 -0.68 13.77
N SER A 37 8.27 0.57 14.10
CA SER A 37 8.18 1.03 15.48
C SER A 37 7.07 0.31 16.27
N VAL A 38 5.91 0.07 15.66
CA VAL A 38 4.84 -0.69 16.30
C VAL A 38 5.27 -2.13 16.56
N GLU A 39 5.98 -2.76 15.63
CA GLU A 39 6.53 -4.10 15.80
C GLU A 39 7.48 -4.17 17.01
N GLU A 40 8.45 -3.26 17.06
CA GLU A 40 9.43 -3.18 18.15
C GLU A 40 8.74 -3.01 19.52
N HIS A 41 7.82 -2.04 19.63
CA HIS A 41 7.12 -1.80 20.90
C HIS A 41 6.23 -2.97 21.33
N LEU A 42 5.62 -3.69 20.38
CA LEU A 42 4.81 -4.87 20.70
C LEU A 42 5.68 -6.03 21.19
N MET A 43 6.86 -6.24 20.60
CA MET A 43 7.82 -7.23 21.07
C MET A 43 8.29 -6.92 22.49
N ASP A 44 8.68 -5.66 22.75
CA ASP A 44 9.09 -5.20 24.08
C ASP A 44 7.97 -5.40 25.11
N CYS A 45 6.75 -4.98 24.79
CA CYS A 45 5.59 -5.16 25.67
C CYS A 45 5.36 -6.64 25.99
N GLY A 46 5.50 -7.52 25.01
CA GLY A 46 5.38 -8.97 25.19
C GLY A 46 6.45 -9.53 26.13
N GLU A 47 7.71 -9.13 25.93
CA GLU A 47 8.85 -9.55 26.76
C GLU A 47 8.71 -9.08 28.22
N TYR A 48 8.34 -7.82 28.42
CA TYR A 48 8.19 -7.24 29.76
C TYR A 48 6.95 -7.73 30.51
N ALA A 49 5.84 -7.99 29.82
CA ALA A 49 4.61 -8.44 30.43
C ALA A 49 4.72 -9.85 31.06
N LYS A 50 5.60 -10.71 30.54
CA LYS A 50 5.83 -12.10 31.00
C LYS A 50 4.54 -12.88 31.24
N SER A 51 3.53 -12.63 30.42
CA SER A 51 2.17 -13.18 30.56
C SER A 51 1.68 -13.68 29.22
N GLY A 52 1.37 -14.97 29.12
CA GLY A 52 0.87 -15.58 27.89
C GLY A 52 -0.46 -14.98 27.41
N ILE A 53 -1.32 -14.54 28.33
CA ILE A 53 -2.60 -13.90 27.98
C ILE A 53 -2.35 -12.52 27.36
N ILE A 54 -1.42 -11.75 27.92
CA ILE A 54 -1.05 -10.44 27.35
C ILE A 54 -0.38 -10.63 25.99
N GLY A 55 0.51 -11.63 25.86
CA GLY A 55 1.14 -11.97 24.58
C GLY A 55 0.13 -12.32 23.49
N MET A 56 -0.91 -13.11 23.80
CA MET A 56 -1.98 -13.40 22.85
C MET A 56 -2.73 -12.15 22.43
N ALA A 57 -3.11 -11.28 23.37
CA ALA A 57 -3.81 -10.04 23.06
C ALA A 57 -2.95 -9.07 22.21
N LEU A 58 -1.65 -8.99 22.48
CA LEU A 58 -0.71 -8.21 21.66
C LEU A 58 -0.57 -8.80 20.25
N GLY A 59 -0.57 -10.12 20.10
CA GLY A 59 -0.55 -10.78 18.80
C GLY A 59 -1.81 -10.53 17.97
N GLU A 60 -3.00 -10.56 18.58
CA GLU A 60 -4.25 -10.20 17.91
C GLU A 60 -4.28 -8.72 17.49
N PHE A 61 -3.81 -7.84 18.37
CA PHE A 61 -3.63 -6.42 18.07
C PHE A 61 -2.68 -6.21 16.88
N ALA A 62 -1.51 -6.87 16.91
CA ALA A 62 -0.53 -6.82 15.83
C ALA A 62 -1.16 -7.24 14.50
N GLY A 63 -1.79 -8.42 14.46
CA GLY A 63 -2.40 -8.96 13.24
C GLY A 63 -3.46 -8.03 12.64
N HIS A 64 -4.31 -7.43 13.48
CA HIS A 64 -5.34 -6.50 13.02
C HIS A 64 -4.74 -5.21 12.43
N TYR A 65 -3.83 -4.56 13.17
CA TYR A 65 -3.31 -3.26 12.75
C TYR A 65 -2.28 -3.38 11.63
N PHE A 66 -1.46 -4.43 11.57
CA PHE A 66 -0.61 -4.68 10.39
C PHE A 66 -1.43 -4.95 9.14
N GLY A 67 -2.57 -5.62 9.25
CA GLY A 67 -3.53 -5.75 8.15
C GLY A 67 -4.02 -4.38 7.65
N ILE A 68 -4.52 -3.53 8.56
CA ILE A 68 -4.99 -2.18 8.21
C ILE A 68 -3.88 -1.33 7.59
N MET A 69 -2.69 -1.33 8.17
CA MET A 69 -1.55 -0.56 7.66
C MET A 69 -1.13 -1.09 6.27
N GLY A 70 -1.17 -2.40 6.06
CA GLY A 70 -0.96 -3.02 4.74
C GLY A 70 -1.99 -2.58 3.70
N ASP A 71 -3.27 -2.54 4.07
CA ASP A 71 -4.35 -2.06 3.20
C ASP A 71 -4.17 -0.58 2.82
N ILE A 72 -3.77 0.27 3.78
CA ILE A 72 -3.44 1.68 3.52
C ILE A 72 -2.28 1.79 2.52
N ALA A 73 -1.22 0.99 2.71
CA ALA A 73 -0.08 0.98 1.81
C ALA A 73 -0.49 0.54 0.39
N GLY A 74 -1.24 -0.55 0.28
CA GLY A 74 -1.76 -1.05 -0.99
C GLY A 74 -2.65 -0.04 -1.70
N LEU A 75 -3.59 0.59 -0.99
CA LEU A 75 -4.48 1.60 -1.54
C LEU A 75 -3.70 2.82 -2.04
N THR A 76 -2.72 3.27 -1.26
CA THR A 76 -1.88 4.42 -1.63
C THR A 76 -1.09 4.11 -2.90
N MET A 77 -0.46 2.95 -2.99
CA MET A 77 0.29 2.53 -4.18
C MET A 77 -0.63 2.40 -5.40
N ALA A 78 -1.80 1.77 -5.26
CA ALA A 78 -2.76 1.63 -6.36
C ALA A 78 -3.27 3.00 -6.85
N ALA A 79 -3.52 3.94 -5.94
CA ALA A 79 -3.95 5.29 -6.29
C ALA A 79 -2.84 6.08 -7.00
N VAL A 80 -1.61 6.03 -6.48
CA VAL A 80 -0.44 6.72 -7.08
C VAL A 80 -0.16 6.18 -8.49
N THR A 81 -0.15 4.86 -8.66
CA THR A 81 0.06 4.22 -9.96
C THR A 81 -1.01 4.60 -10.96
N GLY A 82 -2.30 4.42 -10.62
CA GLY A 82 -3.40 4.75 -11.53
C GLY A 82 -3.44 6.22 -11.93
N ALA A 83 -3.16 7.14 -11.00
CA ALA A 83 -3.08 8.57 -11.29
C ALA A 83 -1.86 8.92 -12.18
N SER A 84 -0.73 8.24 -11.99
CA SER A 84 0.47 8.40 -12.83
C SER A 84 0.22 7.92 -14.26
N GLU A 85 -0.41 6.75 -14.42
CA GLU A 85 -0.80 6.19 -15.71
C GLU A 85 -1.81 7.07 -16.42
N ALA A 86 -2.85 7.52 -15.72
CA ALA A 86 -3.84 8.46 -16.25
C ALA A 86 -3.18 9.74 -16.80
N THR A 87 -2.24 10.31 -16.04
CA THR A 87 -1.48 11.50 -16.45
C THR A 87 -0.62 11.21 -17.68
N THR A 88 0.02 10.04 -17.74
CA THR A 88 0.84 9.60 -18.87
C THR A 88 0.01 9.44 -20.13
N HIS A 89 -1.15 8.77 -20.04
CA HIS A 89 -2.07 8.60 -21.17
C HIS A 89 -2.63 9.93 -21.67
N TYR A 90 -2.97 10.85 -20.76
CA TYR A 90 -3.37 12.21 -21.12
C TYR A 90 -2.28 12.97 -21.88
N MET A 91 -1.02 12.92 -21.42
CA MET A 91 0.10 13.56 -22.12
C MET A 91 0.32 12.97 -23.52
N ASN A 92 0.05 11.68 -23.70
CA ASN A 92 0.13 10.99 -24.98
C ASN A 92 -1.09 11.21 -25.89
N GLY A 93 -2.11 11.95 -25.43
CA GLY A 93 -3.34 12.21 -26.18
C GLY A 93 -4.35 11.05 -26.19
N ASN A 94 -4.08 9.98 -25.44
CA ASN A 94 -4.97 8.81 -25.30
C ASN A 94 -5.98 9.04 -24.18
N LEU A 95 -7.01 9.85 -24.44
CA LEU A 95 -7.97 10.27 -23.42
C LEU A 95 -8.81 9.10 -22.86
N GLU A 96 -9.12 8.10 -23.69
CA GLU A 96 -9.88 6.92 -23.27
C GLU A 96 -9.12 6.08 -22.24
N MET A 97 -7.85 5.75 -22.54
CA MET A 97 -6.97 5.06 -21.59
C MET A 97 -6.73 5.90 -20.33
N ALA A 98 -6.67 7.23 -20.48
CA ALA A 98 -6.50 8.12 -19.34
C ALA A 98 -7.71 8.05 -18.39
N GLU A 99 -8.93 8.11 -18.94
CA GLU A 99 -10.18 7.97 -18.19
C GLU A 99 -10.30 6.59 -17.52
N GLU A 100 -9.91 5.52 -18.22
CA GLU A 100 -9.86 4.16 -17.66
C GLU A 100 -8.88 4.05 -16.49
N SER A 101 -7.62 4.50 -16.65
CA SER A 101 -6.63 4.49 -15.55
C SER A 101 -7.09 5.34 -14.37
N GLN A 102 -7.74 6.47 -14.61
CA GLN A 102 -8.30 7.30 -13.54
C GLN A 102 -9.43 6.56 -12.80
N ALA A 103 -10.34 5.91 -13.53
CA ALA A 103 -11.46 5.18 -12.95
C ALA A 103 -11.01 3.98 -12.10
N ASN A 104 -9.89 3.38 -12.47
CA ASN A 104 -9.29 2.24 -11.77
C ASN A 104 -8.27 2.64 -10.69
N ALA A 105 -7.98 3.93 -10.51
CA ALA A 105 -7.03 4.39 -9.49
C ALA A 105 -7.53 4.02 -8.08
N GLY A 106 -6.69 3.36 -7.30
CA GLY A 106 -7.03 2.90 -5.95
C GLY A 106 -7.75 1.55 -5.89
N VAL A 107 -7.95 0.88 -7.03
CA VAL A 107 -8.40 -0.51 -7.04
C VAL A 107 -7.21 -1.40 -6.71
N ILE A 108 -7.26 -2.09 -5.56
CA ILE A 108 -6.27 -3.09 -5.17
C ILE A 108 -6.70 -4.44 -5.78
N PRO A 109 -5.90 -5.08 -6.64
CA PRO A 109 -6.21 -6.41 -7.16
C PRO A 109 -6.35 -7.42 -6.03
N GLU A 110 -7.33 -8.31 -6.12
CA GLU A 110 -7.42 -9.43 -5.19
C GLU A 110 -6.16 -10.30 -5.30
N PRO A 111 -5.60 -10.80 -4.19
CA PRO A 111 -4.47 -11.70 -4.23
C PRO A 111 -4.82 -12.96 -5.03
N GLU A 112 -3.91 -13.42 -5.89
CA GLU A 112 -4.12 -14.66 -6.62
C GLU A 112 -4.35 -15.82 -5.64
N PRO A 113 -5.33 -16.69 -5.89
CA PRO A 113 -5.56 -17.85 -5.03
C PRO A 113 -4.30 -18.72 -5.01
N PRO A 114 -3.95 -19.30 -3.84
CA PRO A 114 -2.76 -20.14 -3.74
C PRO A 114 -2.82 -21.27 -4.77
N PRO A 115 -1.68 -21.66 -5.37
CA PRO A 115 -1.64 -22.76 -6.31
C PRO A 115 -2.22 -24.01 -5.64
N VAL A 116 -3.18 -24.65 -6.31
CA VAL A 116 -3.77 -25.90 -5.82
C VAL A 116 -2.67 -26.97 -5.89
N TYR A 117 -2.01 -27.24 -4.76
CA TYR A 117 -1.11 -28.38 -4.63
C TYR A 117 -1.94 -29.66 -4.70
N GLY A 118 -2.12 -30.17 -5.92
CA GLY A 118 -2.67 -31.50 -6.16
C GLY A 118 -1.67 -32.59 -5.73
N PRO A 119 -2.13 -33.82 -5.41
CA PRO A 119 -1.28 -34.91 -4.89
C PRO A 119 -0.10 -35.37 -5.78
N ASN A 120 0.10 -34.79 -6.97
CA ASN A 120 1.03 -35.28 -7.99
C ASN A 120 1.84 -34.16 -8.68
N GLN A 121 2.37 -33.18 -7.94
CA GLN A 121 3.39 -32.28 -8.45
C GLN A 121 4.72 -32.52 -7.70
N PRO A 122 5.84 -32.75 -8.42
CA PRO A 122 7.14 -32.90 -7.78
C PRO A 122 7.59 -31.57 -7.17
N VAL A 123 8.13 -31.67 -5.95
CA VAL A 123 8.78 -30.58 -5.21
C VAL A 123 9.95 -29.96 -5.96
#